data_AF-A0A1G8PJE7-F1
#
_entry.id   AF-A0A1G8PJE7-F1
#
_cell.length_a   1.000
_cell.length_b   1.000
_cell.length_c   1.000
_cell.angle_alpha   90.00
_cell.angle_beta   90.00
_cell.angle_gamma   90.00
#
_symmetry.space_group_name_H-M   'P 1'
#
loop_
_entity.id
_entity.type
_entity.pdbx_description
1 polymer ?
#
loop_
_entity_poly.entity_id
_entity_poly.type
_entity_poly.pdbx_seq_one_letter_code
_entity_poly.pdbx_strand_id
1 'polypeptide(L)'
;MRVFLCCAAFLGLVACAPAVPDSGQGVGFRDYDEYQREQAERDSMLTGTAIPPAGVISDETAGTGRTLPQGQAQSVSVAPQNEAERLAAETAAALNSGVAPVEASPSNPPPEAVNSAGISQENNFDNVSSLRTIESDAQRIAQNRAQYQVIQPEALPSRAGAAGPNIVDFALRTTNPKGAALYRRSNLSGQSRYQRNCAKYPSPDRAQEDFLSRGGPERDRLGLDPDGDGFACEWDPAPFRKVRGG
;
A
#
# COMPACT_ATOMS: atom_id res chain seq x y z
N MET A 1 75.33 18.22 7.24
CA MET A 1 74.56 18.54 8.48
C MET A 1 73.26 19.29 8.22
N ARG A 2 73.19 20.29 7.33
CA ARG A 2 71.94 21.02 7.01
C ARG A 2 70.85 20.17 6.33
N VAL A 3 71.22 19.23 5.48
CA VAL A 3 70.26 18.34 4.78
C VAL A 3 69.60 17.34 5.74
N PHE A 4 70.36 16.82 6.72
CA PHE A 4 69.82 15.90 7.74
C PHE A 4 68.83 16.57 8.69
N LEU A 5 69.02 17.86 8.98
CA LEU A 5 68.11 18.66 9.79
C LEU A 5 66.78 18.93 9.08
N CYS A 6 66.79 19.12 7.75
CA CYS A 6 65.55 19.27 6.97
C CYS A 6 64.76 17.96 6.88
N CYS A 7 65.41 16.80 6.70
CA CYS A 7 64.70 15.51 6.67
C CYS A 7 64.07 15.15 8.03
N ALA A 8 64.74 15.48 9.14
CA ALA A 8 64.19 15.24 10.48
C ALA A 8 62.95 16.10 10.77
N ALA A 9 62.90 17.33 10.25
CA ALA A 9 61.74 18.22 10.41
C ALA A 9 60.51 17.75 9.61
N PHE A 10 60.71 17.14 8.43
CA PHE A 10 59.61 16.57 7.64
C PHE A 10 59.04 15.27 8.23
N LEU A 11 59.88 14.45 8.88
CA LEU A 11 59.43 13.21 9.55
C LEU A 11 58.60 13.47 10.82
N GLY A 12 58.81 14.60 11.50
CA GLY A 12 58.00 14.98 12.68
C GLY A 12 56.56 15.37 12.36
N LEU A 13 56.28 15.87 11.15
CA LEU A 13 54.93 16.33 10.76
C LEU A 13 53.99 15.19 10.36
N VAL A 14 54.49 14.02 9.97
CA VAL A 14 53.65 12.86 9.59
C VAL A 14 53.17 12.06 10.80
N ALA A 15 53.83 12.21 11.96
CA ALA A 15 53.52 11.45 13.17
C ALA A 15 52.35 12.01 14.00
N CYS A 16 51.78 13.16 13.63
CA CYS A 16 50.64 13.78 14.33
C CYS A 16 49.36 13.86 13.50
N ALA A 17 49.26 13.14 12.38
CA ALA A 17 48.00 13.00 11.66
C ALA A 17 47.14 11.92 12.34
N PRO A 18 45.90 12.21 12.77
CA PRO A 18 44.98 11.18 13.23
C PRO A 18 44.72 10.18 12.10
N ALA A 19 44.68 8.89 12.40
CA ALA A 19 44.27 7.88 11.43
C ALA A 19 42.84 8.22 10.98
N VAL A 20 42.68 8.59 9.70
CA VAL A 20 41.37 8.85 9.10
C VAL A 20 40.63 7.51 9.09
N PRO A 21 39.46 7.39 9.75
CA PRO A 21 38.65 6.19 9.68
C PRO A 21 38.25 5.96 8.22
N ASP A 22 38.42 4.73 7.73
CA ASP A 22 37.97 4.32 6.41
C ASP A 22 36.46 4.56 6.30
N SER A 23 36.11 5.69 5.69
CA SER A 23 34.73 6.13 5.50
C SER A 23 34.11 5.51 4.24
N GLY A 24 34.81 4.53 3.62
CA GLY A 24 34.33 3.74 2.50
C GLY A 24 33.47 2.53 2.89
N GLN A 25 33.34 2.22 4.19
CA GLN A 25 32.35 1.25 4.67
C GLN A 25 30.95 1.86 4.52
N GLY A 26 30.37 1.67 3.33
CA GLY A 26 29.05 2.14 2.96
C GLY A 26 27.97 1.74 3.96
N VAL A 27 26.87 2.47 3.95
CA VAL A 27 25.70 2.29 4.82
C VAL A 27 25.00 0.95 4.57
N GLY A 28 25.57 -0.17 5.01
CA GLY A 28 24.91 -1.48 5.06
C GLY A 28 24.43 -2.06 3.72
N PHE A 29 24.77 -1.43 2.59
CA PHE A 29 24.59 -2.00 1.27
C PHE A 29 25.94 -2.59 0.87
N ARG A 30 25.91 -3.88 0.55
CA ARG A 30 27.03 -4.69 0.06
C ARG A 30 27.83 -3.97 -1.04
N ASP A 31 29.05 -4.44 -1.30
CA ASP A 31 29.87 -3.88 -2.38
C ASP A 31 29.09 -3.89 -3.71
N TYR A 32 29.30 -2.88 -4.54
CA TYR A 32 28.63 -2.75 -5.83
C TYR A 32 28.91 -3.96 -6.73
N ASP A 33 30.11 -4.53 -6.61
CA ASP A 33 30.49 -5.77 -7.30
C ASP A 33 29.67 -6.98 -6.84
N GLU A 34 29.24 -7.01 -5.58
CA GLU A 34 28.38 -8.07 -5.03
C GLU A 34 26.94 -7.91 -5.53
N TYR A 35 26.44 -6.66 -5.60
CA TYR A 35 25.15 -6.36 -6.21
C TYR A 35 25.09 -6.80 -7.68
N GLN A 36 26.14 -6.53 -8.46
CA GLN A 36 26.21 -6.93 -9.87
C GLN A 36 26.19 -8.45 -10.05
N ARG A 37 26.84 -9.20 -9.14
CA ARG A 37 26.80 -10.68 -9.14
C ARG A 37 25.41 -11.21 -8.80
N GLU A 38 24.76 -10.69 -7.76
CA GLU A 38 23.36 -11.06 -7.41
C GLU A 38 22.37 -10.70 -8.52
N GLN A 39 22.63 -9.66 -9.31
CA GLN A 39 21.81 -9.28 -10.46
C GLN A 39 21.98 -10.29 -11.60
N ALA A 40 23.22 -10.66 -11.94
CA ALA A 40 23.52 -11.65 -12.97
C ALA A 40 22.99 -13.05 -12.62
N GLU A 41 23.08 -13.46 -11.35
CA GLU A 41 22.51 -14.73 -10.88
C GLU A 41 20.98 -14.76 -11.03
N ARG A 42 20.28 -13.68 -10.63
CA ARG A 42 18.82 -13.57 -10.84
C ARG A 42 18.45 -13.60 -12.31
N ASP A 43 19.17 -12.88 -13.15
CA ASP A 43 18.91 -12.86 -14.59
C ASP A 43 19.14 -14.23 -15.21
N SER A 44 20.10 -15.02 -14.70
CA SER A 44 20.31 -16.43 -15.11
C SER A 44 19.15 -17.35 -14.70
N MET A 45 18.56 -17.13 -13.52
CA MET A 45 17.40 -17.90 -13.03
C MET A 45 16.13 -17.57 -13.82
N LEU A 46 15.97 -16.32 -14.24
CA LEU A 46 14.87 -15.84 -15.07
C LEU A 46 14.97 -16.34 -16.52
N THR A 47 16.17 -16.43 -17.07
CA THR A 47 16.38 -16.91 -18.45
C THR A 47 16.35 -18.44 -18.60
N GLY A 48 16.46 -19.20 -17.50
CA GLY A 48 16.36 -20.67 -17.50
C GLY A 48 14.95 -21.23 -17.32
N THR A 49 13.97 -20.43 -16.88
CA THR A 49 12.60 -20.91 -16.65
C THR A 49 11.75 -20.59 -17.88
N ALA A 50 11.74 -21.52 -18.85
CA ALA A 50 10.76 -21.49 -19.92
C ALA A 50 9.35 -21.49 -19.30
N ILE A 51 8.59 -20.42 -19.52
CA ILE A 51 7.18 -20.35 -19.14
C ILE A 51 6.49 -21.51 -19.87
N PRO A 52 5.91 -22.50 -19.16
CA PRO A 52 5.19 -23.58 -19.81
C PRO A 52 4.05 -22.97 -20.65
N PRO A 53 3.78 -23.48 -21.86
CA PRO A 53 2.69 -22.96 -22.67
C PRO A 53 1.39 -22.98 -21.86
N ALA A 54 0.62 -21.90 -21.94
CA ALA A 54 -0.62 -21.71 -21.20
C ALA A 54 -1.54 -22.93 -21.36
N GLY A 55 -1.58 -23.76 -20.34
CA GLY A 55 -2.24 -25.05 -20.42
C GLY A 55 -1.99 -25.95 -19.21
N VAL A 56 -1.79 -25.38 -18.01
CA VAL A 56 -1.86 -26.13 -16.75
C VAL A 56 -2.36 -25.19 -15.65
N ILE A 57 -3.55 -25.48 -15.13
CA ILE A 57 -3.97 -25.08 -13.79
C ILE A 57 -3.92 -26.37 -12.99
N SER A 58 -3.11 -26.38 -11.93
CA SER A 58 -2.87 -27.50 -11.00
C SER A 58 -1.89 -28.59 -11.48
N ASP A 59 -0.99 -28.99 -10.57
CA ASP A 59 0.01 -30.06 -10.71
C ASP A 59 -0.62 -31.45 -10.87
N GLU A 60 -1.34 -31.69 -11.96
CA GLU A 60 -1.93 -33.00 -12.24
C GLU A 60 -1.48 -33.47 -13.63
N THR A 61 -0.49 -34.37 -13.63
CA THR A 61 -0.14 -35.13 -14.82
C THR A 61 -1.30 -36.07 -15.11
N ALA A 62 -1.95 -35.92 -16.28
CA ALA A 62 -2.95 -36.86 -16.78
C ALA A 62 -2.30 -38.21 -17.07
N GLY A 63 -2.17 -39.03 -16.04
CA GLY A 63 -1.78 -40.43 -16.11
C GLY A 63 -2.95 -41.25 -16.64
N THR A 64 -2.71 -41.89 -17.77
CA THR A 64 -3.55 -42.94 -18.36
C THR A 64 -3.90 -44.02 -17.32
N GLY A 65 -5.22 -44.24 -17.16
CA GLY A 65 -5.82 -45.50 -16.75
C GLY A 65 -5.28 -46.16 -15.47
N ARG A 66 -5.83 -45.79 -14.32
CA ARG A 66 -5.85 -46.68 -13.15
C ARG A 66 -7.30 -46.96 -12.76
N THR A 67 -7.74 -48.18 -13.06
CA THR A 67 -8.96 -48.79 -12.54
C THR A 67 -8.89 -48.82 -11.01
N LEU A 68 -9.80 -48.08 -10.35
CA LEU A 68 -10.04 -48.18 -8.92
C LEU A 68 -11.18 -49.19 -8.68
N PRO A 69 -11.05 -50.12 -7.72
CA PRO A 69 -12.11 -51.06 -7.40
C PRO A 69 -13.32 -50.34 -6.80
N GLN A 70 -14.49 -50.62 -7.37
CA GLN A 70 -15.79 -50.37 -6.74
C GLN A 70 -15.84 -51.05 -5.37
N GLY A 71 -16.37 -50.32 -4.38
CA GLY A 71 -16.92 -50.92 -3.17
C GLY A 71 -16.29 -50.42 -1.88
N GLN A 72 -16.75 -49.26 -1.41
CA GLN A 72 -17.31 -49.09 -0.06
C GLN A 72 -17.87 -47.67 0.07
N ALA A 73 -19.17 -47.54 -0.19
CA ALA A 73 -19.93 -46.42 0.32
C ALA A 73 -19.86 -46.50 1.85
N GLN A 74 -19.05 -45.65 2.46
CA GLN A 74 -19.11 -45.41 3.89
C GLN A 74 -20.45 -44.73 4.17
N SER A 75 -21.40 -45.52 4.68
CA SER A 75 -22.57 -44.99 5.34
C SER A 75 -22.10 -44.25 6.58
N VAL A 76 -22.00 -42.93 6.47
CA VAL A 76 -21.94 -42.06 7.65
C VAL A 76 -23.27 -42.26 8.37
N SER A 77 -23.24 -42.98 9.48
CA SER A 77 -24.38 -43.07 10.37
C SER A 77 -24.63 -41.68 10.95
N VAL A 78 -25.76 -41.09 10.59
CA VAL A 78 -26.28 -39.87 11.20
C VAL A 78 -26.52 -40.19 12.67
N ALA A 79 -25.74 -39.59 13.56
CA ALA A 79 -26.00 -39.64 14.99
C ALA A 79 -27.41 -39.09 15.27
N PRO A 80 -28.17 -39.65 16.24
CA PRO A 80 -29.51 -39.15 16.54
C PRO A 80 -29.40 -37.67 16.93
N GLN A 81 -30.12 -36.81 16.20
CA GLN A 81 -30.22 -35.39 16.53
C GLN A 81 -30.59 -35.27 18.01
N ASN A 82 -29.74 -34.61 18.78
CA ASN A 82 -30.00 -34.41 20.20
C ASN A 82 -31.25 -33.51 20.35
N GLU A 83 -32.01 -33.74 21.42
CA GLU A 83 -33.24 -32.99 21.71
C GLU A 83 -32.99 -31.47 21.74
N ALA A 84 -31.78 -31.05 22.12
CA ALA A 84 -31.36 -29.65 22.15
C ALA A 84 -31.29 -29.02 20.75
N GLU A 85 -30.80 -29.72 19.72
CA GLU A 85 -30.77 -29.25 18.33
C GLU A 85 -32.18 -29.17 17.74
N ARG A 86 -33.07 -30.10 18.09
CA ARG A 86 -34.48 -30.03 17.70
C ARG A 86 -35.18 -28.81 18.31
N LEU A 87 -35.02 -28.59 19.62
CA LEU A 87 -35.57 -27.42 20.30
C LEU A 87 -34.99 -26.10 19.78
N ALA A 88 -33.69 -26.06 19.43
CA ALA A 88 -33.06 -24.88 18.85
C ALA A 88 -33.60 -24.57 17.45
N ALA A 89 -33.78 -25.59 16.60
CA ALA A 89 -34.38 -25.44 15.27
C ALA A 89 -35.84 -25.00 15.33
N GLU A 90 -36.63 -25.58 16.26
CA GLU A 90 -38.04 -25.23 16.45
C GLU A 90 -38.21 -23.81 17.01
N THR A 91 -37.35 -23.40 17.94
CA THR A 91 -37.32 -22.03 18.47
C THR A 91 -36.90 -21.04 17.38
N ALA A 92 -35.91 -21.37 16.56
CA ALA A 92 -35.51 -20.54 15.43
C ALA A 92 -36.63 -20.43 14.38
N ALA A 93 -37.37 -21.50 14.09
CA ALA A 93 -38.53 -21.47 13.20
C ALA A 93 -39.67 -20.62 13.77
N ALA A 94 -39.93 -20.70 15.08
CA ALA A 94 -40.97 -19.93 15.75
C ALA A 94 -40.65 -18.43 15.88
N LEU A 95 -39.37 -18.06 15.94
CA LEU A 95 -38.90 -16.67 16.00
C LEU A 95 -38.68 -16.04 14.62
N ASN A 96 -38.71 -16.82 13.54
CA ASN A 96 -38.64 -16.34 12.16
C ASN A 96 -40.00 -15.83 11.67
N SER A 97 -40.07 -15.37 10.41
CA SER A 97 -41.22 -14.75 9.74
C SER A 97 -42.51 -15.61 9.65
N GLY A 98 -42.59 -16.75 10.34
CA GLY A 98 -43.67 -17.73 10.23
C GLY A 98 -43.59 -18.61 8.97
N VAL A 99 -42.56 -18.40 8.15
CA VAL A 99 -42.24 -19.23 6.98
C VAL A 99 -41.10 -20.15 7.37
N ALA A 100 -41.28 -21.47 7.22
CA ALA A 100 -40.22 -22.44 7.48
C ALA A 100 -38.98 -22.07 6.64
N PRO A 101 -37.78 -21.92 7.25
CA PRO A 101 -36.55 -21.73 6.48
C PRO A 101 -36.39 -22.82 5.44
N VAL A 102 -35.94 -22.47 4.24
CA VAL A 102 -35.60 -23.45 3.22
C VAL A 102 -34.37 -24.21 3.72
N GLU A 103 -34.59 -25.43 4.22
CA GLU A 103 -33.52 -26.32 4.66
C GLU A 103 -32.68 -26.73 3.45
N ALA A 104 -31.56 -26.04 3.25
CA ALA A 104 -30.49 -26.46 2.34
C ALA A 104 -29.74 -27.64 2.97
N SER A 105 -30.42 -28.77 3.08
CA SER A 105 -29.83 -30.04 3.49
C SER A 105 -29.36 -30.81 2.24
N PRO A 106 -28.37 -31.71 2.35
CA PRO A 106 -28.03 -32.64 1.26
C PRO A 106 -29.23 -33.48 0.78
N SER A 107 -30.25 -33.63 1.63
CA SER A 107 -31.53 -34.29 1.31
C SER A 107 -32.53 -33.43 0.54
N ASN A 108 -32.26 -32.14 0.32
CA ASN A 108 -33.10 -31.22 -0.46
C ASN A 108 -32.24 -30.25 -1.27
N PRO A 109 -31.48 -30.73 -2.27
CA PRO A 109 -30.69 -29.85 -3.13
C PRO A 109 -31.59 -28.90 -3.92
N PRO A 110 -31.10 -27.70 -4.29
CA PRO A 110 -31.82 -26.82 -5.20
C PRO A 110 -32.08 -27.53 -6.55
N PRO A 111 -33.15 -27.16 -7.28
CA PRO A 111 -33.40 -27.72 -8.60
C PRO A 111 -32.24 -27.42 -9.54
N GLU A 112 -31.63 -28.47 -10.11
CA GLU A 112 -30.53 -28.35 -11.07
C GLU A 112 -31.00 -28.70 -12.48
N ALA A 113 -30.52 -27.96 -13.48
CA ALA A 113 -30.80 -28.24 -14.88
C ALA A 113 -29.95 -29.43 -15.33
N VAL A 114 -30.34 -30.65 -14.98
CA VAL A 114 -29.67 -31.89 -15.41
C VAL A 114 -30.64 -32.81 -16.16
N ASN A 115 -30.14 -33.60 -17.10
CA ASN A 115 -30.93 -34.66 -17.73
C ASN A 115 -30.93 -35.95 -16.88
N SER A 116 -31.67 -36.96 -17.31
CA SER A 116 -31.77 -38.27 -16.64
C SER A 116 -30.44 -39.05 -16.57
N ALA A 117 -29.40 -38.62 -17.29
CA ALA A 117 -28.05 -39.19 -17.24
C ALA A 117 -27.10 -38.35 -16.36
N GLY A 118 -27.58 -37.31 -15.68
CA GLY A 118 -26.77 -36.42 -14.83
C GLY A 118 -25.90 -35.43 -15.61
N ILE A 119 -26.18 -35.22 -16.90
CA ILE A 119 -25.45 -34.24 -17.73
C ILE A 119 -26.12 -32.87 -17.57
N SER A 120 -25.30 -31.84 -17.40
CA SER A 120 -25.74 -30.44 -17.31
C SER A 120 -26.51 -29.98 -18.55
N GLN A 121 -27.58 -29.25 -18.29
CA GLN A 121 -28.48 -28.59 -19.24
C GLN A 121 -28.61 -27.09 -18.95
N GLU A 122 -27.63 -26.49 -18.27
CA GLU A 122 -27.61 -25.05 -17.98
C GLU A 122 -27.60 -24.16 -19.25
N ASN A 123 -27.23 -24.73 -20.41
CA ASN A 123 -27.30 -24.08 -21.72
C ASN A 123 -28.61 -24.33 -22.49
N ASN A 124 -29.55 -25.11 -21.94
CA ASN A 124 -30.87 -25.36 -22.53
C ASN A 124 -31.91 -24.42 -21.90
N PHE A 125 -32.31 -23.39 -22.66
CA PHE A 125 -33.24 -22.35 -22.20
C PHE A 125 -34.63 -22.89 -21.79
N ASP A 126 -35.10 -23.97 -22.40
CA ASP A 126 -36.37 -24.60 -22.03
C ASP A 126 -36.28 -25.28 -20.66
N ASN A 127 -35.14 -25.91 -20.38
CA ASN A 127 -34.89 -26.55 -19.08
C ASN A 127 -34.74 -25.48 -17.98
N VAL A 128 -33.91 -24.46 -18.22
CA VAL A 128 -33.64 -23.39 -17.25
C VAL A 128 -34.89 -22.56 -16.94
N SER A 129 -35.71 -22.24 -17.96
CA SER A 129 -36.96 -21.49 -17.75
C SER A 129 -38.01 -22.29 -16.97
N SER A 130 -37.98 -23.62 -17.02
CA SER A 130 -38.86 -24.45 -16.20
C SER A 130 -38.48 -24.46 -14.70
N LEU A 131 -37.22 -24.16 -14.36
CA LEU A 131 -36.74 -24.13 -12.99
C LEU A 131 -37.16 -22.86 -12.22
N ARG A 132 -37.49 -21.78 -12.94
CA ARG A 132 -37.90 -20.50 -12.34
C ARG A 132 -38.97 -19.81 -13.15
N THR A 133 -40.10 -19.51 -12.50
CA THR A 133 -41.17 -18.73 -13.12
C THR A 133 -40.83 -17.25 -13.16
N ILE A 134 -41.47 -16.52 -14.09
CA ILE A 134 -41.32 -15.07 -14.23
C ILE A 134 -41.79 -14.35 -12.96
N GLU A 135 -42.85 -14.86 -12.34
CA GLU A 135 -43.42 -14.33 -11.11
C GLU A 135 -42.45 -14.46 -9.93
N SER A 136 -41.77 -15.60 -9.81
CA SER A 136 -40.75 -15.81 -8.77
C SER A 136 -39.55 -14.89 -8.97
N ASP A 137 -39.13 -14.65 -10.21
CA ASP A 137 -38.02 -13.76 -10.51
C ASP A 137 -38.38 -12.29 -10.22
N ALA A 138 -39.59 -11.86 -10.59
CA ALA A 138 -40.10 -10.54 -10.27
C ALA A 138 -40.15 -10.28 -8.75
N GLN A 139 -40.59 -11.26 -7.96
CA GLN A 139 -40.59 -11.17 -6.50
C GLN A 139 -39.18 -11.03 -5.92
N ARG A 140 -38.21 -11.79 -6.44
CA ARG A 140 -36.81 -11.70 -6.00
C ARG A 140 -36.20 -10.34 -6.35
N ILE A 141 -36.47 -9.83 -7.55
CA ILE A 141 -36.05 -8.48 -7.95
C ILE A 141 -36.68 -7.44 -7.02
N ALA A 142 -37.96 -7.57 -6.68
CA ALA A 142 -38.63 -6.66 -5.75
C ALA A 142 -37.99 -6.68 -4.35
N GLN A 143 -37.65 -7.87 -3.83
CA GLN A 143 -36.94 -8.02 -2.56
C GLN A 143 -35.54 -7.38 -2.60
N ASN A 144 -34.76 -7.66 -3.65
CA ASN A 144 -33.44 -7.08 -3.83
C ASN A 144 -33.51 -5.54 -3.92
N ARG A 145 -34.51 -5.02 -4.63
CA ARG A 145 -34.74 -3.57 -4.74
C ARG A 145 -35.18 -2.95 -3.41
N ALA A 146 -35.96 -3.65 -2.60
CA ALA A 146 -36.37 -3.20 -1.28
C ALA A 146 -35.18 -3.11 -0.29
N GLN A 147 -34.15 -3.93 -0.50
CA GLN A 147 -32.93 -3.95 0.31
C GLN A 147 -31.81 -3.04 -0.25
N TYR A 148 -31.93 -2.59 -1.49
CA TYR A 148 -30.90 -1.79 -2.15
C TYR A 148 -30.83 -0.38 -1.53
N GLN A 149 -29.66 -0.02 -1.02
CA GLN A 149 -29.37 1.34 -0.54
C GLN A 149 -28.19 1.91 -1.31
N VAL A 150 -28.35 3.12 -1.84
CA VAL A 150 -27.25 3.89 -2.44
C VAL A 150 -26.72 4.85 -1.39
N ILE A 151 -25.48 4.64 -0.96
CA ILE A 151 -24.77 5.59 -0.10
C ILE A 151 -24.10 6.61 -1.01
N GLN A 152 -24.51 7.87 -0.89
CA GLN A 152 -23.89 8.95 -1.65
C GLN A 152 -22.51 9.27 -1.07
N PRO A 153 -21.51 9.60 -1.91
CA PRO A 153 -20.21 10.04 -1.42
C PRO A 153 -20.36 11.31 -0.58
N GLU A 154 -19.99 11.23 0.69
CA GLU A 154 -19.89 12.42 1.54
C GLU A 154 -18.52 13.08 1.33
N ALA A 155 -18.49 14.42 1.33
CA ALA A 155 -17.23 15.15 1.26
C ALA A 155 -16.38 14.83 2.50
N LEU A 156 -15.09 14.57 2.29
CA LEU A 156 -14.16 14.34 3.39
C LEU A 156 -14.20 15.54 4.34
N PRO A 157 -14.26 15.33 5.66
CA PRO A 157 -14.26 16.43 6.62
C PRO A 157 -12.99 17.25 6.46
N SER A 158 -13.14 18.58 6.36
CA SER A 158 -11.99 19.47 6.48
C SER A 158 -11.37 19.30 7.87
N ARG A 159 -10.05 19.22 7.94
CA ARG A 159 -9.33 19.04 9.22
C ARG A 159 -9.66 20.22 10.14
N ALA A 160 -10.56 20.01 11.09
CA ALA A 160 -10.91 20.98 12.12
C ALA A 160 -9.90 20.88 13.28
N GLY A 161 -8.97 21.83 13.34
CA GLY A 161 -7.98 21.94 14.41
C GLY A 161 -6.72 22.66 13.92
N ALA A 162 -6.04 23.34 14.84
CA ALA A 162 -4.79 24.10 14.61
C ALA A 162 -3.61 23.20 14.20
N ALA A 163 -3.72 22.51 13.07
CA ALA A 163 -2.55 22.20 12.29
C ALA A 163 -1.96 23.56 11.90
N GLY A 164 -0.71 23.80 12.27
CA GLY A 164 0.00 24.99 11.84
C GLY A 164 -0.01 25.15 10.31
N PRO A 165 0.66 26.19 9.79
CA PRO A 165 0.71 26.43 8.36
C PRO A 165 1.06 25.16 7.58
N ASN A 166 0.27 24.84 6.55
CA ASN A 166 0.48 23.66 5.73
C ASN A 166 1.53 23.97 4.65
N ILE A 167 2.71 23.36 4.77
CA ILE A 167 3.81 23.57 3.84
C ILE A 167 3.53 23.05 2.43
N VAL A 168 2.67 22.03 2.30
CA VAL A 168 2.27 21.47 1.00
C VAL A 168 1.35 22.45 0.29
N ASP A 169 0.35 22.98 1.01
CA ASP A 169 -0.54 24.03 0.48
C ASP A 169 0.26 25.28 0.08
N PHE A 170 1.25 25.68 0.88
CA PHE A 170 2.18 26.76 0.55
C PHE A 170 3.02 26.45 -0.72
N ALA A 171 3.57 25.24 -0.83
CA ALA A 171 4.32 24.81 -2.01
C ALA A 171 3.47 24.86 -3.30
N LEU A 172 2.19 24.50 -3.19
CA LEU A 172 1.25 24.44 -4.32
C LEU A 172 0.74 25.82 -4.72
N ARG A 173 0.54 26.75 -3.77
CA ARG A 173 0.06 28.11 -4.05
C ARG A 173 1.14 29.05 -4.57
N THR A 174 2.40 28.82 -4.20
CA THR A 174 3.51 29.67 -4.60
C THR A 174 4.16 29.17 -5.89
N THR A 175 4.67 30.10 -6.71
CA THR A 175 5.45 29.81 -7.92
C THR A 175 6.92 30.22 -7.78
N ASN A 176 7.32 30.66 -6.58
CA ASN A 176 8.66 31.15 -6.30
C ASN A 176 9.71 30.09 -6.65
N PRO A 177 10.75 30.42 -7.43
CA PRO A 177 11.92 29.57 -7.60
C PRO A 177 12.77 29.56 -6.33
N LYS A 178 13.39 28.43 -6.01
CA LYS A 178 14.37 28.34 -4.92
C LYS A 178 15.59 29.21 -5.24
N GLY A 179 16.06 29.97 -4.26
CA GLY A 179 17.17 30.92 -4.36
C GLY A 179 16.82 32.28 -5.01
N ALA A 180 15.57 32.53 -5.39
CA ALA A 180 15.18 33.79 -6.02
C ALA A 180 14.81 34.84 -4.98
N ALA A 181 15.57 35.94 -4.90
CA ALA A 181 15.34 37.01 -3.93
C ALA A 181 14.07 37.83 -4.21
N LEU A 182 12.92 37.34 -3.75
CA LEU A 182 11.61 37.98 -3.89
C LEU A 182 11.28 38.89 -2.69
N TYR A 183 11.76 38.53 -1.51
CA TYR A 183 11.55 39.26 -0.27
C TYR A 183 12.82 39.98 0.16
N ARG A 184 12.70 41.26 0.53
CA ARG A 184 13.87 42.06 0.94
C ARG A 184 14.41 41.57 2.28
N ARG A 185 15.71 41.30 2.35
CA ARG A 185 16.44 40.88 3.55
C ARG A 185 17.61 41.83 3.85
N SER A 186 17.85 42.09 5.13
CA SER A 186 19.01 42.87 5.58
C SER A 186 20.17 41.93 5.90
N ASN A 187 21.25 41.98 5.11
CA ASN A 187 22.34 40.99 5.16
C ASN A 187 23.41 41.26 6.25
N LEU A 188 23.20 42.20 7.19
CA LEU A 188 24.24 42.62 8.13
C LEU A 188 24.72 41.52 9.12
N SER A 189 24.01 40.42 9.29
CA SER A 189 24.44 39.27 10.12
C SER A 189 23.84 37.93 9.68
N GLY A 190 23.48 37.81 8.39
CA GLY A 190 22.59 36.76 7.88
C GLY A 190 23.13 35.34 8.03
N GLN A 191 24.37 35.09 7.60
CA GLN A 191 24.85 33.71 7.39
C GLN A 191 25.09 32.91 8.68
N SER A 192 25.83 33.48 9.65
CA SER A 192 26.09 32.79 10.93
C SER A 192 24.80 32.60 11.74
N ARG A 193 23.87 33.56 11.64
CA ARG A 193 22.55 33.48 12.28
C ARG A 193 21.70 32.37 11.63
N TYR A 194 21.65 32.34 10.31
CA TYR A 194 20.98 31.32 9.50
C TYR A 194 21.44 29.92 9.89
N GLN A 195 22.74 29.64 9.83
CA GLN A 195 23.30 28.32 10.15
C GLN A 195 22.90 27.85 11.56
N ARG A 196 23.06 28.73 12.57
CA ARG A 196 22.71 28.39 13.96
C ARG A 196 21.21 28.17 14.17
N ASN A 197 20.36 28.86 13.43
CA ASN A 197 18.92 28.73 13.58
C ASN A 197 18.36 27.56 12.80
N CYS A 198 18.87 27.28 11.60
CA CYS A 198 18.51 26.10 10.82
C CYS A 198 18.93 24.80 11.53
N ALA A 199 20.09 24.79 12.20
CA ALA A 199 20.55 23.64 12.99
C ALA A 199 19.63 23.28 14.19
N LYS A 200 18.65 24.10 14.53
CA LYS A 200 17.68 23.82 15.61
C LYS A 200 16.53 22.93 15.16
N TYR A 201 16.31 22.79 13.85
CA TYR A 201 15.20 22.02 13.31
C TYR A 201 15.65 20.62 12.91
N PRO A 202 14.84 19.59 13.20
CA PRO A 202 15.16 18.21 12.82
C PRO A 202 15.00 17.95 11.31
N SER A 203 14.29 18.81 10.60
CA SER A 203 14.09 18.71 9.15
C SER A 203 13.82 20.08 8.52
N PRO A 204 14.08 20.24 7.20
CA PRO A 204 13.71 21.46 6.46
C PRO A 204 12.20 21.72 6.48
N ASP A 205 11.37 20.68 6.41
CA ASP A 205 9.92 20.79 6.49
C ASP A 205 9.46 21.43 7.81
N ARG A 206 10.08 21.02 8.93
CA ARG A 206 9.75 21.58 10.24
C ARG A 206 10.21 23.03 10.38
N ALA A 207 11.34 23.39 9.76
CA ALA A 207 11.79 24.77 9.68
C ALA A 207 10.81 25.63 8.87
N GLN A 208 10.30 25.12 7.74
CA GLN A 208 9.32 25.83 6.92
C GLN A 208 7.98 26.02 7.63
N GLU A 209 7.48 25.02 8.34
CA GLU A 209 6.26 25.15 9.16
C GLU A 209 6.39 26.26 10.20
N ASP A 210 7.48 26.27 10.97
CA ASP A 210 7.71 27.27 12.02
C ASP A 210 7.96 28.67 11.41
N PHE A 211 8.68 28.74 10.29
CA PHE A 211 8.87 29.96 9.52
C PHE A 211 7.53 30.59 9.12
N LEU A 212 6.66 29.82 8.47
CA LEU A 212 5.32 30.27 8.08
C LEU A 212 4.49 30.68 9.30
N SER A 213 4.65 29.99 10.44
CA SER A 213 3.87 30.28 11.66
C SER A 213 4.26 31.62 12.30
N ARG A 214 5.49 32.11 12.02
CA ARG A 214 6.07 33.32 12.59
C ARG A 214 6.03 34.53 11.66
N GLY A 215 5.28 34.43 10.56
CA GLY A 215 5.11 35.48 9.56
C GLY A 215 5.72 35.17 8.20
N GLY A 216 6.41 34.03 8.08
CA GLY A 216 6.87 33.49 6.80
C GLY A 216 7.72 34.47 5.98
N PRO A 217 7.57 34.46 4.65
CA PRO A 217 8.39 35.26 3.75
C PRO A 217 8.30 36.77 3.98
N GLU A 218 7.16 37.27 4.46
CA GLU A 218 6.97 38.68 4.76
C GLU A 218 7.78 39.13 5.98
N ARG A 219 7.95 38.23 6.96
CA ARG A 219 8.61 38.54 8.23
C ARG A 219 9.47 37.39 8.72
N ASP A 220 10.71 37.34 8.22
CA ASP A 220 11.72 36.39 8.68
C ASP A 220 12.32 36.75 10.05
N ARG A 221 11.55 36.50 11.11
CA ARG A 221 11.96 36.80 12.50
C ARG A 221 13.17 35.99 12.94
N LEU A 222 13.37 34.80 12.38
CA LEU A 222 14.41 33.86 12.81
C LEU A 222 15.62 33.85 11.86
N GLY A 223 15.52 34.45 10.67
CA GLY A 223 16.65 34.48 9.73
C GLY A 223 16.84 33.14 9.06
N LEU A 224 15.73 32.48 8.77
CA LEU A 224 15.73 31.16 8.14
C LEU A 224 15.80 31.29 6.61
N ASP A 225 15.51 32.45 6.04
CA ASP A 225 15.43 32.71 4.60
C ASP A 225 16.28 33.94 4.25
N PRO A 226 17.64 33.81 4.23
CA PRO A 226 18.56 34.92 4.01
C PRO A 226 18.61 35.39 2.55
N ASP A 227 18.32 34.49 1.60
CA ASP A 227 18.20 34.76 0.17
C ASP A 227 16.84 35.37 -0.20
N GLY A 228 15.84 35.25 0.66
CA GLY A 228 14.55 35.91 0.49
C GLY A 228 13.67 35.25 -0.56
N ASP A 229 13.78 33.94 -0.75
CA ASP A 229 12.97 33.19 -1.72
C ASP A 229 11.62 32.73 -1.16
N GLY A 230 11.45 32.88 0.16
CA GLY A 230 10.28 32.45 0.91
C GLY A 230 10.35 31.00 1.38
N PHE A 231 11.52 30.38 1.30
CA PHE A 231 11.79 29.02 1.75
C PHE A 231 12.84 29.05 2.87
N ALA A 232 12.48 28.44 3.98
CA ALA A 232 13.29 28.41 5.18
C ALA A 232 14.37 27.32 5.05
N CYS A 233 15.59 27.67 5.43
CA CYS A 233 16.70 26.75 5.47
C CYS A 233 16.93 26.09 4.10
N GLU A 234 17.03 24.77 4.07
CA GLU A 234 17.26 24.01 2.84
C GLU A 234 15.95 23.54 2.18
N TRP A 235 14.80 24.03 2.66
CA TRP A 235 13.50 23.54 2.20
C TRP A 235 13.33 23.69 0.68
N ASP A 236 12.71 22.70 0.04
CA ASP A 236 12.51 22.67 -1.40
C ASP A 236 11.04 22.35 -1.71
N PRO A 237 10.31 23.25 -2.39
CA PRO A 237 8.92 23.01 -2.77
C PRO A 237 8.77 22.02 -3.95
N ALA A 238 9.85 21.71 -4.68
CA ALA A 238 9.78 20.96 -5.93
C ALA A 238 9.12 19.57 -5.81
N PRO A 239 9.40 18.76 -4.77
CA PRO A 239 8.74 17.46 -4.60
C PRO A 239 7.21 17.57 -4.49
N PHE A 240 6.71 18.59 -3.78
CA PHE A 240 5.27 18.82 -3.60
C PHE A 240 4.60 19.33 -4.87
N ARG A 241 5.32 20.12 -5.69
CA ARG A 241 4.80 20.67 -6.95
C ARG A 241 4.72 19.63 -8.07
N LYS A 242 5.56 18.60 -8.06
CA LYS A 242 5.56 17.52 -9.07
C LYS A 242 4.23 16.75 -9.12
N VAL A 243 3.53 16.65 -7.99
CA VAL A 243 2.27 15.89 -7.88
C VAL A 243 1.10 16.55 -8.64
N ARG A 244 1.19 17.86 -8.94
CA ARG A 244 0.14 18.59 -9.69
C ARG A 244 0.15 18.30 -11.20
N GLY A 245 1.17 17.63 -11.72
CA GLY A 245 1.36 17.39 -13.16
C GLY A 245 1.10 15.95 -13.62
N GLY A 246 0.51 15.09 -12.78
CA GLY A 246 0.13 13.72 -13.09
C GLY A 246 -1.35 13.55 -13.34
#